data_AF-A0A2W6A4L0-F1
#
_entry.id   AF-A0A2W6A4L0-F1
#
_cell.length_a   1.000
_cell.length_b   1.000
_cell.length_c   1.000
_cell.angle_alpha   90.00
_cell.angle_beta   90.00
_cell.angle_gamma   90.00
#
_symmetry.space_group_name_H-M   'P 1'
#
loop_
_entity.id
_entity.type
_entity.pdbx_description
1 polymer ?
#
loop_
_entity_poly.entity_id
_entity_poly.type
_entity_poly.pdbx_seq_one_letter_code
_entity_poly.pdbx_strand_id
1 'polypeptide(L)' 'WEHAYYLKYQNKRPDYVAGWWNTLNWPAISERYSTARGTRSGMGSLERG' A
#
# COMPACT_ATOMS: atom_id res chain seq x y z
N TRP A 1 3.79 2.61 -13.10
CA TRP A 1 4.11 2.44 -14.54
C TRP A 1 2.94 2.96 -15.36
N GLU A 2 3.19 3.74 -16.42
CA GLU A 2 2.12 4.34 -17.25
C GLU A 2 1.12 3.30 -17.78
N HIS A 3 1.59 2.06 -18.01
CA HIS A 3 0.76 0.90 -18.33
C HIS A 3 -0.41 0.66 -17.36
N ALA A 4 -0.37 1.16 -16.12
CA ALA A 4 -1.43 0.97 -15.13
C ALA A 4 -2.70 1.82 -15.38
N TYR A 5 -2.61 2.89 -16.18
CA TYR A 5 -3.72 3.81 -16.37
C TYR A 5 -3.92 4.30 -17.80
N TYR A 6 -2.95 4.09 -18.70
CA TYR A 6 -2.97 4.69 -20.03
C TYR A 6 -4.17 4.24 -20.90
N LEU A 7 -4.61 2.99 -20.77
CA LEU A 7 -5.76 2.45 -21.53
C LEU A 7 -7.10 3.09 -21.15
N LYS A 8 -7.25 3.59 -19.92
CA LYS A 8 -8.51 4.14 -19.40
C LYS A 8 -8.48 5.67 -19.23
N TYR A 9 -7.31 6.22 -18.92
CA TYR A 9 -7.16 7.62 -18.50
C TYR A 9 -6.19 8.41 -19.39
N GLN A 10 -5.39 7.76 -20.24
CA GLN A 10 -4.38 8.42 -21.09
C GLN A 10 -3.50 9.39 -20.26
N ASN A 11 -3.56 10.69 -20.56
CA ASN A 11 -2.85 11.79 -19.89
C ASN A 11 -3.56 12.33 -18.62
N LYS A 12 -4.74 11.81 -18.26
CA LYS A 12 -5.51 12.22 -17.06
C LYS A 12 -5.08 11.46 -15.80
N ARG A 13 -3.81 11.61 -15.42
CA ARG A 13 -3.26 11.04 -14.18
C ARG A 13 -4.03 11.43 -12.90
N PRO A 14 -4.55 12.67 -12.75
CA PRO A 14 -5.31 13.04 -11.56
C PRO A 14 -6.57 12.20 -11.35
N ASP A 15 -7.33 11.95 -12.42
CA ASP A 15 -8.58 11.16 -12.37
C ASP A 15 -8.33 9.69 -12.03
N TYR A 16 -7.21 9.14 -12.51
CA TYR A 16 -6.77 7.80 -12.14
C TYR A 16 -6.49 7.69 -10.64
N VAL A 17 -5.79 8.66 -10.04
CA VAL A 17 -5.47 8.65 -8.61
C VAL A 17 -6.75 8.77 -7.77
N ALA A 18 -7.67 9.64 -8.16
CA ALA A 18 -8.96 9.81 -7.48
C ALA A 18 -9.80 8.52 -7.52
N GLY A 19 -9.89 7.86 -8.68
CA GLY A 19 -10.59 6.58 -8.81
C GLY A 19 -9.90 5.45 -8.04
N TRP A 20 -8.57 5.37 -8.12
CA TRP A 20 -7.78 4.35 -7.44
C TRP A 20 -7.96 4.40 -5.92
N TRP A 21 -8.01 5.59 -5.31
CA TRP A 21 -8.22 5.75 -3.87
C TRP A 21 -9.50 5.08 -3.35
N ASN A 22 -10.56 5.09 -4.16
CA ASN A 22 -11.84 4.46 -3.82
C ASN A 22 -11.83 2.93 -3.95
N THR A 23 -10.79 2.35 -4.57
CA THR A 23 -10.67 0.90 -4.79
C THR A 23 -9.84 0.18 -3.72
N LEU A 24 -9.27 0.93 -2.78
CA LEU A 24 -8.38 0.36 -1.76
C LEU A 24 -9.16 -0.44 -0.71
N ASN A 25 -8.64 -1.63 -0.38
CA ASN A 25 -9.14 -2.44 0.73
C ASN A 25 -8.55 -1.95 2.05
N TRP A 26 -9.26 -1.03 2.71
CA TRP A 26 -8.86 -0.41 3.97
C TRP A 26 -8.65 -1.40 5.14
N PRO A 27 -9.51 -2.42 5.34
CA PRO A 27 -9.28 -3.45 6.35
C PRO A 27 -7.91 -4.13 6.22
N ALA A 28 -7.56 -4.59 5.00
CA ALA A 28 -6.29 -5.27 4.76
C ALA A 28 -5.07 -4.34 4.95
N ILE A 29 -5.21 -3.06 4.60
CA ILE A 29 -4.16 -2.04 4.84
C ILE A 29 -3.94 -1.85 6.34
N SER A 30 -5.03 -1.73 7.12
CA SER A 30 -4.97 -1.55 8.57
C SER A 30 -4.32 -2.75 9.28
N GLU A 31 -4.65 -3.96 8.85
CA GLU A 31 -4.03 -5.19 9.34
C GLU A 31 -2.52 -5.19 9.08
N ARG A 32 -2.10 -4.95 7.82
CA ARG A 32 -0.68 -4.89 7.45
C ARG A 32 0.08 -3.82 8.22
N TYR A 33 -0.52 -2.65 8.41
CA TYR A 33 0.08 -1.56 9.18
C TYR A 33 0.27 -1.95 10.65
N SER A 34 -0.75 -2.55 11.26
CA SER A 34 -0.71 -3.01 12.65
C SER A 34 0.33 -4.10 12.85
N THR A 35 0.37 -5.09 11.96
CA THR A 35 1.40 -6.15 11.94
C THR A 35 2.79 -5.54 11.79
N ALA A 36 3.03 -4.65 10.82
CA ALA A 36 4.33 -4.02 10.63
C ALA A 36 4.79 -3.21 11.85
N ARG A 37 3.87 -2.50 12.53
CA ARG A 37 4.17 -1.81 13.79
C ARG A 37 4.51 -2.76 14.93
N GLY A 38 3.81 -3.90 15.03
CA GLY A 38 4.11 -4.94 16.01
C GLY A 38 5.44 -5.66 15.73
N THR A 39 5.72 -6.00 14.47
CA THR A 39 6.92 -6.71 14.01
C THR A 39 8.20 -5.89 14.25
N ARG A 40 8.16 -4.56 14.13
CA ARG A 40 9.32 -3.70 14.41
C ARG A 40 9.78 -3.75 15.88
N SER A 41 8.91 -4.16 16.80
CA SER A 41 9.26 -4.31 18.22
C SER A 41 9.84 -5.69 18.57
N GLY A 42 9.66 -6.72 17.71
CA GLY A 42 10.13 -8.09 17.96
C GLY A 42 11.37 -8.51 17.15
N MET A 43 11.67 -7.83 16.04
CA MET A 43 12.72 -8.24 15.10
C MET A 43 14.07 -7.56 15.36
N GLY A 44 14.49 -7.50 16.64
CA GLY A 44 15.76 -6.89 17.05
C GLY A 44 16.47 -7.57 18.22
N SER A 45 15.98 -8.71 18.74
CA SER A 45 16.49 -9.30 19.99
C SER A 45 16.96 -10.75 19.90
N LEU A 46 17.04 -11.38 18.72
CA LEU A 46 17.35 -12.82 18.61
C LEU A 46 18.70 -13.18 17.97
N GLU A 47 19.65 -12.26 17.83
CA GLU A 47 21.01 -12.59 17.34
C GLU A 47 22.14 -12.30 18.35
N ARG A 48 21.87 -12.37 19.65
CA ARG A 48 22.94 -12.44 20.66
C ARG A 48 22.65 -13.53 21.69
N GLY A 49 23.22 -14.70 21.46
CA GLY A 49 23.25 -15.86 22.36
C GLY A 49 24.16 -16.92 21.77
#